data_AF-A0A3E2VTI7-F1
#
_entry.id   AF-A0A3E2VTI7-F1
#
_cell.length_a   1.000
_cell.length_b   1.000
_cell.length_c   1.000
_cell.angle_alpha   90.00
_cell.angle_beta   90.00
_cell.angle_gamma   90.00
#
_symmetry.space_group_name_H-M   'P 1'
#
loop_
_entity.id
_entity.type
_entity.pdbx_description
1 polymer ?
#
loop_
_entity_poly.entity_id
_entity_poly.type
_entity_poly.pdbx_seq_one_letter_code
_entity_poly.pdbx_strand_id
1 'polypeptide(L)'
;MKKKMSEQERKALQVKLRDLEELYAAGYRFVARNQSGELRAYKRKPYKEINFWFSNGYGQGYAITIRHDMFDMLNWNDQEPAHIKKAIESIRMQLEGNE
;
A
#
# COMPACT_ATOMS: atom_id res chain seq x y z
N MET A 1 11.34 24.57 12.01
CA MET A 1 12.36 23.65 11.45
C MET A 1 11.67 22.34 11.06
N LYS A 2 11.79 21.87 9.82
CA LYS A 2 11.34 20.51 9.49
C LYS A 2 12.26 19.53 10.24
N LYS A 3 11.69 18.62 11.02
CA LYS A 3 12.47 17.59 11.72
C LYS A 3 13.19 16.75 10.66
N LYS A 4 14.52 16.66 10.74
CA LYS A 4 15.29 15.74 9.89
C LYS A 4 14.85 14.32 10.21
N MET A 5 14.62 13.52 9.16
CA MET A 5 14.35 12.10 9.27
C MET A 5 15.52 11.39 9.95
N SER A 6 15.23 10.56 10.94
CA SER A 6 16.24 9.71 11.59
C SER A 6 16.69 8.60 10.64
N GLU A 7 17.88 8.04 10.90
CA GLU A 7 18.40 6.91 10.13
C GLU A 7 17.47 5.68 10.19
N GLN A 8 16.83 5.46 11.34
CA GLN A 8 15.86 4.38 11.52
C GLN A 8 14.61 4.58 10.67
N GLU A 9 14.05 5.80 10.63
CA GLU A 9 12.91 6.14 9.76
C GLU A 9 13.29 5.98 8.27
N ARG A 10 14.49 6.42 7.88
CA ARG A 10 14.99 6.26 6.51
C ARG A 10 15.09 4.79 6.11
N LYS A 11 15.67 3.95 6.97
CA LYS A 11 15.80 2.50 6.73
C LYS A 11 14.44 1.82 6.64
N ALA A 12 13.49 2.20 7.49
CA ALA A 12 12.12 1.69 7.44
C ALA A 12 11.42 2.05 6.11
N LEU A 13 11.58 3.30 5.65
CA LEU A 13 11.06 3.73 4.35
C LEU A 13 11.70 3.00 3.17
N GLN A 14 13.00 2.72 3.20
CA GLN A 14 13.69 1.94 2.17
C GLN A 14 13.16 0.49 2.08
N VAL A 15 12.96 -0.18 3.23
CA VAL A 15 12.37 -1.52 3.27
C VAL A 15 10.95 -1.49 2.70
N LYS A 16 10.14 -0.51 3.14
CA LYS A 16 8.78 -0.33 2.65
C LYS A 16 8.74 -0.05 1.14
N LEU A 17 9.66 0.77 0.63
CA LEU A 17 9.80 1.04 -0.80
C LEU A 17 10.05 -0.24 -1.59
N ARG A 18 11.04 -1.05 -1.16
CA ARG A 18 11.36 -2.32 -1.81
C ARG A 18 10.17 -3.26 -1.84
N ASP A 19 9.49 -3.44 -0.71
CA ASP A 19 8.33 -4.33 -0.62
C ASP A 19 7.18 -3.87 -1.55
N LEU A 20 6.97 -2.56 -1.69
CA LEU A 20 5.98 -2.00 -2.62
C LEU A 20 6.39 -2.17 -4.09
N GLU A 21 7.68 -2.01 -4.40
CA GLU A 21 8.22 -2.23 -5.74
C GLU A 21 8.09 -3.69 -6.17
N GLU A 22 8.35 -4.64 -5.26
CA GLU A 22 8.13 -6.07 -5.48
C GLU A 22 6.66 -6.39 -5.75
N LEU A 23 5.73 -5.84 -4.96
CA LEU A 23 4.29 -5.96 -5.22
C LEU A 23 3.90 -5.39 -6.58
N TYR A 24 4.44 -4.22 -6.93
CA TYR A 24 4.15 -3.58 -8.20
C TYR A 24 4.69 -4.38 -9.38
N ALA A 25 5.90 -4.93 -9.28
CA ALA A 25 6.50 -5.83 -10.26
C ALA A 25 5.67 -7.12 -10.43
N ALA A 26 5.13 -7.67 -9.34
CA ALA A 26 4.22 -8.83 -9.35
C ALA A 26 2.83 -8.54 -9.94
N GLY A 27 2.55 -7.30 -10.34
CA GLY A 27 1.32 -6.89 -11.02
C GLY A 27 0.26 -6.27 -10.10
N TYR A 28 0.53 -6.10 -8.81
CA TYR A 28 -0.40 -5.42 -7.91
C TYR A 28 -0.40 -3.91 -8.18
N ARG A 29 -1.58 -3.30 -8.11
CA ARG A 29 -1.78 -1.88 -8.45
C ARG A 29 -2.47 -1.11 -7.33
N PHE A 30 -3.29 -1.79 -6.54
CA PHE A 30 -4.12 -1.20 -5.52
C PHE A 30 -3.91 -1.85 -4.17
N VAL A 31 -4.13 -1.12 -3.10
CA VAL A 31 -4.18 -1.63 -1.72
C VAL A 31 -5.42 -1.07 -1.04
N ALA A 32 -6.10 -1.90 -0.25
CA ALA A 32 -7.26 -1.48 0.51
C ALA A 32 -7.35 -2.23 1.84
N ARG A 33 -7.90 -1.56 2.85
CA ARG A 33 -8.13 -2.13 4.17
C ARG A 33 -9.60 -2.54 4.29
N ASN A 34 -9.83 -3.79 4.66
CA ASN A 34 -11.16 -4.36 4.88
C ASN A 34 -11.70 -3.90 6.26
N GLN A 35 -12.99 -4.14 6.54
CA GLN A 35 -13.60 -3.70 7.79
C GLN A 35 -12.95 -4.33 9.03
N SER A 36 -12.41 -5.55 8.91
CA SER A 36 -11.67 -6.23 9.99
C SER A 36 -10.28 -5.65 10.28
N GLY A 37 -9.82 -4.68 9.47
CA GLY A 37 -8.45 -4.17 9.53
C GLY A 37 -7.45 -4.93 8.66
N GLU A 38 -7.85 -6.05 8.05
CA GLU A 38 -6.99 -6.80 7.11
C GLU A 38 -6.62 -5.92 5.91
N LEU A 39 -5.33 -5.85 5.60
CA LEU A 39 -4.79 -5.10 4.47
C LEU A 39 -4.51 -6.03 3.29
N ARG A 40 -5.04 -5.68 2.11
CA ARG A 40 -4.89 -6.50 0.90
C ARG A 40 -4.37 -5.70 -0.27
N ALA A 41 -3.53 -6.32 -1.09
CA ALA A 41 -3.10 -5.82 -2.39
C ALA A 41 -3.91 -6.45 -3.51
N TYR A 42 -4.25 -5.69 -4.55
CA TYR A 42 -5.10 -6.10 -5.67
C TYR A 42 -4.46 -5.75 -7.02
N LYS A 43 -4.56 -6.66 -7.99
CA LYS A 43 -4.07 -6.43 -9.37
C LYS A 43 -4.97 -5.50 -10.20
N ARG A 44 -6.28 -5.54 -9.92
CA ARG A 44 -7.31 -4.67 -10.53
C ARG A 44 -7.94 -3.79 -9.47
N LYS A 45 -8.56 -2.69 -9.88
CA LYS A 45 -9.25 -1.78 -8.95
C LYS A 45 -10.35 -2.57 -8.22
N PRO A 46 -10.27 -2.73 -6.89
CA PRO A 46 -11.34 -3.37 -6.15
C PRO A 46 -12.53 -2.43 -5.98
N TYR A 47 -13.68 -3.00 -5.62
CA TYR A 47 -14.89 -2.29 -5.23
C TYR A 47 -15.32 -2.77 -3.83
N LYS A 48 -16.02 -1.92 -3.08
CA LYS A 48 -16.55 -2.31 -1.76
C LYS A 48 -17.85 -3.07 -1.91
N GLU A 49 -18.00 -4.11 -1.11
CA GLU A 49 -19.27 -4.80 -0.92
C GLU A 49 -19.29 -5.38 0.50
N ILE A 50 -20.41 -5.22 1.21
CA ILE A 50 -20.59 -5.64 2.60
C ILE A 50 -19.46 -5.12 3.52
N ASN A 51 -18.47 -5.95 3.83
CA ASN A 51 -17.37 -5.71 4.77
C ASN A 51 -15.97 -5.89 4.14
N PHE A 52 -15.92 -6.06 2.81
CA PHE A 52 -14.69 -6.37 2.07
C PHE A 52 -14.53 -5.51 0.82
N TRP A 53 -13.28 -5.43 0.36
CA TRP A 53 -12.94 -5.00 -0.99
C TRP A 53 -12.83 -6.23 -1.89
N PHE A 54 -13.66 -6.27 -2.93
CA PHE A 54 -13.74 -7.35 -3.91
C PHE A 54 -13.07 -6.94 -5.21
N SER A 55 -12.57 -7.91 -5.97
CA SER A 55 -12.05 -7.70 -7.31
C SER A 55 -12.83 -8.58 -8.28
N ASN A 56 -13.17 -8.05 -9.46
CA ASN A 56 -13.82 -8.81 -10.53
C ASN A 56 -12.92 -9.91 -11.16
N GLY A 57 -11.73 -10.16 -10.60
CA GLY A 57 -10.85 -11.24 -11.03
C GLY A 57 -11.04 -12.47 -10.16
N TYR A 58 -11.30 -13.62 -10.79
CA TYR A 58 -11.41 -14.91 -10.13
C TYR A 58 -10.04 -15.63 -10.12
N GLY A 59 -9.71 -16.30 -9.00
CA GLY A 59 -8.53 -17.16 -8.88
C GLY A 59 -7.47 -16.68 -7.87
N GLN A 60 -6.57 -17.58 -7.49
CA GLN A 60 -5.45 -17.28 -6.60
C GLN A 60 -4.53 -16.20 -7.22
N GLY A 61 -4.10 -15.23 -6.42
CA GLY A 61 -3.15 -14.19 -6.84
C GLY A 61 -3.76 -12.92 -7.46
N TYR A 62 -5.09 -12.77 -7.47
CA TYR A 62 -5.74 -11.48 -7.79
C TYR A 62 -5.77 -10.52 -6.60
N ALA A 63 -5.82 -11.08 -5.40
CA ALA A 63 -5.65 -10.38 -4.14
C ALA A 63 -4.80 -11.20 -3.18
N ILE A 64 -3.95 -10.53 -2.39
CA ILE A 64 -3.17 -11.15 -1.31
C ILE A 64 -3.21 -10.29 -0.06
N THR A 65 -3.17 -10.93 1.10
CA THR A 65 -2.98 -10.26 2.39
C THR A 65 -1.52 -9.82 2.49
N ILE A 66 -1.29 -8.57 2.91
CA ILE A 66 0.03 -7.98 3.10
C ILE A 66 0.21 -7.54 4.55
N ARG A 67 1.43 -7.15 4.96
CA ARG A 67 1.66 -6.69 6.34
C ARG A 67 0.81 -5.47 6.67
N HIS A 68 0.21 -5.47 7.86
CA HIS A 68 -0.75 -4.45 8.30
C HIS A 68 -0.19 -3.03 8.36
N ASP A 69 1.13 -2.90 8.55
CA ASP A 69 1.90 -1.66 8.72
C ASP A 69 2.30 -0.96 7.41
N MET A 70 2.05 -1.63 6.27
CA MET A 70 2.43 -1.07 4.97
C MET A 70 1.59 0.16 4.60
N PHE A 71 0.39 0.31 5.15
CA PHE A 71 -0.50 1.43 4.86
C PHE A 71 -1.34 1.81 6.08
N ASP A 72 -0.70 2.35 7.10
CA ASP A 72 -1.34 2.74 8.37
C ASP A 72 -2.45 3.77 8.22
N MET A 73 -2.33 4.66 7.23
CA MET A 73 -3.33 5.71 6.97
C MET A 73 -4.58 5.20 6.26
N LEU A 74 -4.58 3.98 5.72
CA LEU A 74 -5.75 3.46 5.02
C LEU A 74 -6.79 2.94 6.01
N ASN A 75 -8.02 3.34 5.77
CA ASN A 75 -9.17 3.02 6.59
C ASN A 75 -10.25 2.35 5.76
N TRP A 76 -11.06 1.51 6.39
CA TRP A 76 -12.22 0.90 5.73
C TRP A 76 -13.16 1.94 5.12
N ASN A 77 -13.28 3.13 5.72
CA ASN A 77 -14.18 4.18 5.26
C ASN A 77 -13.68 4.95 4.01
N ASP A 78 -12.44 4.72 3.56
CA ASP A 78 -11.87 5.37 2.38
C ASP A 78 -12.69 5.00 1.14
N GLN A 79 -13.17 6.00 0.39
CA GLN A 79 -14.05 5.75 -0.77
C GLN A 79 -13.35 5.03 -1.92
N GLU A 80 -12.03 5.13 -1.99
CA GLU A 80 -11.20 4.63 -3.07
C GLU A 80 -10.00 3.84 -2.49
N PRO A 81 -9.58 2.75 -3.16
CA PRO A 81 -8.38 2.03 -2.76
C PRO A 81 -7.13 2.88 -3.06
N ALA A 82 -6.07 2.68 -2.28
CA ALA A 82 -4.80 3.35 -2.53
C ALA A 82 -4.12 2.79 -3.79
N HIS A 83 -3.42 3.66 -4.51
CA HIS A 83 -2.57 3.24 -5.63
C HIS A 83 -1.15 2.96 -5.13
N ILE A 84 -0.64 1.75 -5.38
CA ILE A 84 0.72 1.37 -5.01
C ILE A 84 1.75 2.30 -5.68
N LYS A 85 1.56 2.62 -6.96
CA LYS A 85 2.46 3.52 -7.71
C LYS A 85 2.62 4.88 -7.02
N LYS A 86 1.51 5.49 -6.58
CA LYS A 86 1.53 6.78 -5.88
C LYS A 86 2.26 6.69 -4.53
N ALA A 87 2.12 5.57 -3.84
CA ALA A 87 2.83 5.32 -2.58
C ALA A 87 4.35 5.19 -2.80
N ILE A 88 4.78 4.46 -3.86
CA ILE A 88 6.19 4.37 -4.27
C ILE A 88 6.75 5.76 -4.57
N GLU A 89 6.07 6.53 -5.42
CA GLU A 89 6.48 7.90 -5.78
C GLU A 89 6.60 8.81 -4.55
N SER A 90 5.63 8.76 -3.64
CA SER A 90 5.67 9.53 -2.39
C SER A 90 6.85 9.16 -1.49
N ILE A 91 7.16 7.86 -1.35
CA ILE A 91 8.30 7.42 -0.53
C ILE A 91 9.62 7.85 -1.17
N ARG A 92 9.77 7.74 -2.50
CA ARG A 92 10.98 8.22 -3.21
C ARG A 92 11.20 9.71 -2.97
N MET A 93 10.16 10.53 -3.13
CA MET A 93 10.24 11.97 -2.83
C MET A 93 10.62 12.27 -1.37
N GLN A 94 10.11 11.47 -0.42
CA GLN A 94 10.49 11.61 0.99
C GLN A 94 11.95 11.25 1.23
N LEU A 95 12.51 10.26 0.52
CA LEU A 95 13.91 9.87 0.65
C LEU A 95 14.85 10.89 -0.01
N GLU A 96 14.48 11.43 -1.19
CA GLU A 96 15.25 12.45 -1.92
C GLU A 96 15.22 13.82 -1.22
N GLY A 97 14.06 14.24 -0.70
CA GLY A 97 13.90 15.52 0.00
C GLY A 97 14.51 15.58 1.41
N ASN A 98 15.17 14.51 1.85
CA ASN A 98 15.89 14.41 3.14
C ASN A 98 17.41 14.25 2.98
N GLU A 99 17.94 14.37 1.76
CA GLU A 99 19.38 14.57 1.50
C GLU A 99 19.77 16.03 1.75
#